data_AF-A0A5B7J1V0-F1
#
_entry.id   AF-A0A5B7J1V0-F1
#
_cell.length_a   1.000
_cell.length_b   1.000
_cell.length_c   1.000
_cell.angle_alpha   90.00
_cell.angle_beta   90.00
_cell.angle_gamma   90.00
#
_symmetry.space_group_name_H-M   'P 1'
#
loop_
_entity.id
_entity.type
_entity.pdbx_description
1 polymer ?
#
loop_
_entity_poly.entity_id
_entity_poly.type
_entity_poly.pdbx_seq_one_letter_code
_entity_poly.pdbx_strand_id
1 'polypeptide(L)'
;MILLIISGGLPTTFLQQVNVTVFLSSKCDTSYSTLPSYSTDWPRGIGEETLCAGDLEGGKDACQGDSGGPLVTRDFRGRFVLAGIVMQGNGCGNKDFPGLYVNMRYPPYLAWVKNVAF
;
A
#
# COMPACT_ATOMS: atom_id res chain seq x y z
N MET A 1 -5.37 -7.70 4.04
CA MET A 1 -6.57 -7.87 3.21
C MET A 1 -6.77 -6.58 2.45
N ILE A 2 -6.60 -6.60 1.14
CA ILE A 2 -6.70 -5.47 0.20
C ILE A 2 -7.60 -5.90 -0.96
N LEU A 3 -8.35 -4.96 -1.54
CA LEU A 3 -9.25 -5.14 -2.68
C LEU A 3 -8.44 -5.13 -4.01
N LEU A 4 -8.83 -6.05 -4.91
CA LEU A 4 -8.41 -6.40 -6.28
C LEU A 4 -7.03 -6.10 -6.89
N ILE A 5 -6.62 -7.16 -7.59
CA ILE A 5 -5.59 -7.22 -8.63
C ILE A 5 -6.28 -7.01 -9.99
N ILE A 6 -5.69 -6.21 -10.86
CA ILE A 6 -5.31 -6.51 -12.27
C ILE A 6 -5.12 -5.18 -12.99
N SER A 7 -3.87 -4.89 -13.39
CA SER A 7 -3.61 -3.84 -14.38
C SER A 7 -4.16 -4.30 -15.73
N GLY A 8 -5.24 -3.68 -16.22
CA GLY A 8 -5.88 -4.02 -17.50
C GLY A 8 -7.05 -5.02 -17.43
N GLY A 9 -7.53 -5.35 -16.23
CA GLY A 9 -8.73 -6.17 -16.03
C GLY A 9 -9.99 -5.30 -16.00
N LEU A 10 -11.14 -5.89 -16.30
CA LEU A 10 -12.42 -5.18 -16.14
C LEU A 10 -12.68 -4.94 -14.63
N PRO A 11 -13.09 -3.72 -14.23
CA PRO A 11 -13.55 -3.49 -12.87
C PRO A 11 -14.71 -4.44 -12.55
N THR A 12 -14.70 -5.00 -11.35
CA THR A 12 -15.75 -5.92 -10.91
C THR A 12 -16.79 -5.20 -10.07
N THR A 13 -18.03 -5.68 -10.14
CA THR A 13 -19.15 -5.20 -9.32
C THR A 13 -19.23 -5.90 -7.96
N PHE A 14 -18.39 -6.91 -7.72
CA PHE A 14 -18.33 -7.66 -6.48
C PHE A 14 -17.04 -7.33 -5.72
N LEU A 15 -17.18 -7.11 -4.41
CA LEU A 15 -16.04 -6.91 -3.53
C LEU A 15 -15.13 -8.17 -3.54
N GLN A 16 -13.83 -7.96 -3.72
CA GLN A 16 -12.81 -9.01 -3.66
C GLN A 16 -11.84 -8.75 -2.52
N GLN A 17 -10.92 -9.69 -2.31
CA GLN A 17 -9.82 -9.48 -1.39
C GLN A 17 -8.61 -10.32 -1.77
N VAL A 18 -7.44 -9.85 -1.36
CA VAL A 18 -6.18 -10.58 -1.46
C VAL A 18 -5.34 -10.41 -0.20
N ASN A 19 -4.55 -11.45 0.07
CA ASN A 19 -3.50 -11.43 1.08
C ASN A 19 -2.18 -11.04 0.42
N VAL A 20 -1.51 -10.05 1.01
CA VAL A 20 -0.21 -9.56 0.57
C VAL A 20 0.74 -9.53 1.77
N THR A 21 2.03 -9.47 1.47
CA THR A 21 3.08 -9.29 2.46
C THR A 21 3.37 -7.80 2.63
N VAL A 22 3.55 -7.37 3.87
CA VAL A 22 3.92 -6.00 4.23
C VAL A 22 5.45 -5.92 4.38
N PHE A 23 6.03 -4.87 3.83
CA PHE A 23 7.47 -4.58 3.89
C PHE A 23 7.71 -3.18 4.46
N LEU A 24 8.95 -2.93 4.89
CA LEU A 24 9.42 -1.59 5.27
C LEU A 24 9.46 -0.67 4.04
N SER A 25 9.32 0.65 4.26
CA SER A 25 9.39 1.67 3.22
C SER A 25 10.66 1.55 2.35
N SER A 26 11.80 1.19 2.96
CA SER A 26 13.06 0.98 2.26
C SER A 26 13.00 -0.03 1.11
N LYS A 27 12.08 -1.02 1.19
CA LYS A 27 11.86 -1.99 0.12
C LYS A 27 11.33 -1.33 -1.15
N CYS A 28 10.33 -0.45 -1.01
CA CYS A 28 9.84 0.30 -2.16
C CYS A 28 10.80 1.41 -2.54
N ASP A 29 11.44 2.07 -1.57
CA ASP A 29 12.44 3.10 -1.86
C ASP A 29 13.53 2.59 -2.82
N THR A 30 14.07 1.40 -2.52
CA THR A 30 15.07 0.72 -3.36
C THR A 30 14.53 0.32 -4.74
N SER A 31 13.26 -0.10 -4.80
CA SER A 31 12.64 -0.53 -6.06
C SER A 31 12.34 0.68 -6.97
N TYR A 32 11.67 1.68 -6.41
CA TYR A 32 11.22 2.87 -7.11
C TYR A 32 12.37 3.79 -7.48
N SER A 33 13.52 3.74 -6.78
CA SER A 33 14.72 4.50 -7.16
C SER A 33 15.26 4.17 -8.55
N THR A 34 14.82 3.06 -9.15
CA THR A 34 15.15 2.69 -10.53
C THR A 34 14.33 3.43 -11.59
N LEU A 35 13.24 4.10 -11.20
CA LEU A 35 12.36 4.81 -12.12
C LEU A 35 12.93 6.19 -12.48
N PRO A 36 12.82 6.61 -13.75
CA PRO A 36 13.31 7.92 -14.18
C PRO A 36 12.66 9.10 -13.44
N SER A 37 11.42 8.96 -12.97
CA SER A 37 10.68 10.02 -12.27
C SER A 37 10.98 10.08 -10.77
N TYR A 38 11.71 9.12 -10.21
CA TYR A 38 11.84 8.95 -8.76
C TYR A 38 12.35 10.21 -8.04
N SER A 39 13.35 10.89 -8.58
CA SER A 39 13.90 12.11 -7.97
C SER A 39 12.93 13.29 -7.98
N THR A 40 11.96 13.29 -8.89
CA THR A 40 10.90 14.31 -8.97
C THR A 40 9.75 13.97 -8.02
N ASP A 41 9.36 12.70 -7.98
CA ASP A 41 8.23 12.22 -7.19
C ASP A 41 8.59 12.10 -5.69
N TRP A 42 9.80 11.64 -5.39
CA TRP A 42 10.35 11.45 -4.05
C TRP A 42 11.75 12.07 -3.92
N PRO A 43 11.87 13.41 -3.94
CA PRO A 43 13.16 14.11 -3.86
C PRO A 43 13.93 13.85 -2.55
N ARG A 44 13.27 13.28 -1.54
CA ARG A 44 13.84 12.90 -0.23
C ARG A 44 13.73 11.40 0.06
N GLY A 45 13.36 10.60 -0.95
CA GLY A 45 13.05 9.18 -0.82
C GLY A 45 11.65 8.90 -0.26
N ILE A 46 11.27 7.63 -0.33
CA ILE A 46 10.02 7.08 0.21
C ILE A 46 10.24 6.83 1.71
N GLY A 47 9.63 7.68 2.54
CA GLY A 47 9.84 7.69 3.97
C GLY A 47 8.96 6.72 4.76
N GLU A 48 9.08 6.77 6.09
CA GLU A 48 8.36 5.93 7.03
C GLU A 48 6.85 6.20 7.09
N GLU A 49 6.40 7.34 6.54
CA GLU A 49 4.99 7.64 6.30
C GLU A 49 4.36 6.72 5.26
N THR A 50 5.17 5.96 4.53
CA THR A 50 4.75 4.98 3.52
C THR A 50 5.00 3.56 4.00
N LEU A 51 4.10 2.66 3.65
CA LEU A 51 4.19 1.23 3.86
C LEU A 51 4.13 0.53 2.50
N CYS A 52 4.94 -0.51 2.34
CA CYS A 52 4.99 -1.31 1.13
C CYS A 52 4.17 -2.57 1.29
N ALA A 53 3.34 -2.92 0.31
CA ALA A 53 2.70 -4.23 0.32
C ALA A 53 2.54 -4.83 -1.07
N GLY A 54 2.72 -6.13 -1.17
CA GLY A 54 2.61 -6.88 -2.42
C GLY A 54 2.98 -8.34 -2.24
N ASP A 55 3.18 -9.04 -3.35
CA ASP A 55 3.68 -10.42 -3.38
C ASP A 55 5.03 -10.46 -4.10
N LEU A 56 5.98 -11.25 -3.54
CA LEU A 56 7.32 -11.40 -4.09
C LEU A 56 7.33 -12.15 -5.42
N GLU A 57 6.29 -12.93 -5.69
CA GLU A 57 6.05 -13.61 -6.98
C GLU A 57 5.26 -12.72 -7.95
N GLY A 58 4.79 -11.56 -7.49
CA GLY A 58 3.88 -10.69 -8.24
C GLY A 58 2.46 -11.24 -8.29
N GLY A 59 1.64 -10.66 -9.17
CA GLY A 59 0.26 -11.06 -9.37
C GLY A 59 -0.70 -10.73 -8.22
N LYS A 60 -0.23 -10.25 -7.05
CA LYS A 60 -1.10 -9.78 -5.95
C LYS A 60 -0.77 -8.35 -5.52
N ASP A 61 -1.76 -7.49 -5.59
CA ASP A 61 -1.65 -6.06 -5.30
C ASP A 61 -3.04 -5.42 -5.21
N ALA A 62 -3.10 -4.18 -4.73
CA ALA A 62 -4.20 -3.26 -5.05
C ALA A 62 -4.05 -2.77 -6.49
N CYS A 63 -5.13 -2.27 -7.09
CA CYS A 63 -5.07 -1.71 -8.43
C CYS A 63 -5.96 -0.47 -8.60
N GLN A 64 -6.19 -0.10 -9.87
CA GLN A 64 -7.00 1.04 -10.25
C GLN A 64 -8.42 0.88 -9.70
N GLY A 65 -8.87 1.88 -8.95
CA GLY A 65 -10.17 1.86 -8.25
C GLY A 65 -10.08 1.48 -6.77
N ASP A 66 -8.95 0.95 -6.30
CA ASP A 66 -8.77 0.58 -4.89
C ASP A 66 -8.18 1.70 -4.02
N SER A 67 -7.77 2.83 -4.62
CA SER A 67 -7.23 4.00 -3.91
C SER A 67 -8.16 4.45 -2.78
N GLY A 68 -7.59 4.64 -1.59
CA GLY A 68 -8.34 4.92 -0.35
C GLY A 68 -8.87 3.68 0.37
N GLY A 69 -8.78 2.51 -0.26
CA GLY A 69 -9.17 1.22 0.33
C GLY A 69 -8.28 0.80 1.50
N PRO A 70 -8.80 -0.01 2.44
CA PRO A 70 -8.07 -0.39 3.63
C PRO A 70 -7.12 -1.57 3.39
N LEU A 71 -5.89 -1.46 3.88
CA LEU A 71 -5.03 -2.61 4.17
C LEU A 71 -5.17 -2.94 5.65
N VAL A 72 -5.79 -4.08 5.95
CA VAL A 72 -5.94 -4.57 7.35
C VAL A 72 -5.03 -5.74 7.68
N THR A 73 -4.61 -5.79 8.94
CA THR A 73 -3.91 -6.91 9.58
C THR A 73 -4.61 -7.31 10.88
N ARG A 74 -4.19 -8.41 11.52
CA ARG A 74 -4.71 -8.82 12.83
C ARG A 74 -3.76 -8.41 13.95
N ASP A 75 -4.31 -7.88 15.05
CA ASP A 75 -3.55 -7.64 16.27
C ASP A 75 -3.32 -8.95 17.07
N PHE A 76 -2.62 -8.86 18.20
CA PHE A 76 -2.34 -10.00 19.09
C PHE A 76 -3.61 -10.65 19.68
N ARG A 77 -4.76 -9.97 19.60
CA ARG A 77 -6.08 -10.44 20.04
C ARG A 77 -6.92 -10.96 18.85
N GLY A 78 -6.33 -11.03 17.65
CA GLY A 78 -7.00 -11.48 16.43
C GLY A 78 -7.94 -10.47 15.79
N ARG A 79 -8.03 -9.23 16.30
CA ARG A 79 -8.92 -8.19 15.77
C ARG A 79 -8.31 -7.56 14.53
N PHE A 80 -9.14 -7.28 13.52
CA PHE A 80 -8.68 -6.51 12.37
C PHE A 80 -8.37 -5.07 12.77
N VAL A 81 -7.20 -4.60 12.35
CA VAL A 81 -6.73 -3.23 12.53
C VAL A 81 -6.26 -2.68 11.19
N LEU A 82 -6.52 -1.40 10.95
CA LEU A 82 -6.05 -0.70 9.75
C LEU A 82 -4.53 -0.50 9.85
N ALA A 83 -3.79 -1.16 8.98
CA ALA A 83 -2.33 -1.03 8.88
C ALA A 83 -1.91 0.02 7.86
N GLY A 84 -2.67 0.15 6.78
CA GLY A 84 -2.41 1.17 5.76
C GLY A 84 -3.63 1.49 4.90
N ILE A 85 -3.48 2.50 4.05
CA ILE A 85 -4.49 2.94 3.08
C ILE A 85 -3.86 2.89 1.70
N VAL A 86 -4.54 2.28 0.72
CA VAL A 86 -4.06 2.19 -0.67
C VAL A 86 -3.81 3.60 -1.20
N MET A 87 -2.57 3.87 -1.63
CA MET A 87 -2.17 5.18 -2.16
C MET A 87 -1.97 5.10 -3.68
N GLN A 88 -0.89 4.45 -4.12
CA GLN A 88 -0.52 4.36 -5.53
C GLN A 88 0.48 3.21 -5.77
N GLY A 89 0.80 2.93 -7.03
CA GLY A 89 1.73 1.87 -7.43
C GLY A 89 2.29 2.10 -8.83
N ASN A 90 3.34 1.36 -9.22
CA ASN A 90 3.85 1.35 -10.59
C ASN A 90 3.29 0.14 -11.34
N GLY A 91 2.11 0.32 -11.94
CA GLY A 91 1.28 -0.80 -12.40
C GLY A 91 0.67 -1.55 -11.21
N CYS A 92 0.16 -2.77 -11.46
CA CYS A 92 -0.45 -3.61 -10.43
C CYS A 92 0.09 -5.03 -10.52
N GLY A 93 0.33 -5.66 -9.37
CA GLY A 93 0.82 -7.05 -9.31
C GLY A 93 2.23 -7.20 -9.84
N ASN A 94 3.01 -6.12 -9.85
CA ASN A 94 4.38 -6.14 -10.30
C ASN A 94 5.30 -6.62 -9.16
N LYS A 95 5.98 -7.76 -9.36
CA LYS A 95 6.88 -8.34 -8.36
C LYS A 95 8.02 -7.37 -7.95
N ASP A 96 8.42 -6.49 -8.87
CA ASP A 96 9.54 -5.59 -8.65
C ASP A 96 9.10 -4.28 -8.02
N PHE A 97 7.83 -3.89 -8.18
CA PHE A 97 7.26 -2.64 -7.66
C PHE A 97 6.02 -2.93 -6.79
N PRO A 98 6.21 -3.21 -5.49
CA PRO A 98 5.09 -3.37 -4.55
C PRO A 98 4.26 -2.09 -4.45
N GLY A 99 2.97 -2.22 -4.17
CA GLY A 99 2.10 -1.08 -3.94
C GLY A 99 2.55 -0.23 -2.75
N LEU A 100 2.33 1.09 -2.88
CA LEU A 100 2.57 2.08 -1.85
C LEU A 100 1.27 2.36 -1.09
N TYR A 101 1.36 2.33 0.24
CA TYR A 101 0.26 2.54 1.16
C TYR A 101 0.63 3.64 2.15
N VAL A 102 -0.34 4.46 2.57
CA VAL A 102 -0.14 5.36 3.72
C VAL A 102 0.07 4.50 4.97
N ASN A 103 1.14 4.72 5.72
CA ASN A 103 1.43 3.99 6.94
C ASN A 103 0.59 4.53 8.10
N MET A 104 -0.47 3.82 8.49
CA MET A 104 -1.35 4.24 9.58
C MET A 104 -0.71 4.16 10.96
N ARG A 105 0.50 3.60 11.10
CA ARG A 105 1.27 3.66 12.35
C ARG A 105 2.20 4.86 12.44
N TYR A 106 2.31 5.66 11.36
CA TYR A 106 3.12 6.87 11.38
C TYR A 106 2.57 7.87 12.40
N PRO A 107 3.37 8.32 13.39
CA PRO A 107 2.85 9.08 14.54
C PRO A 107 2.07 10.36 14.18
N PRO A 108 2.52 11.18 13.20
CA PRO A 108 1.74 12.34 12.76
C PRO A 108 0.33 12.00 12.25
N TYR A 109 0.16 10.92 11.47
CA TYR A 109 -1.15 10.52 10.97
C TYR A 109 -2.05 9.99 12.09
N LEU A 110 -1.49 9.19 13.01
CA LEU A 110 -2.24 8.74 14.19
C LEU A 110 -2.67 9.91 15.08
N ALA A 111 -1.80 10.89 15.28
CA ALA A 111 -2.10 12.08 16.06
C ALA A 111 -3.22 12.90 15.38
N TRP A 112 -3.15 13.09 14.07
CA TRP A 112 -4.18 13.77 13.30
C TRP A 112 -5.55 13.07 13.39
N VAL A 113 -5.60 11.75 13.14
CA VAL A 113 -6.86 10.98 13.25
C VAL A 113 -7.42 11.07 14.67
N LYS A 114 -6.58 10.95 15.69
CA LYS A 114 -6.99 11.08 17.09
C LYS A 114 -7.54 12.46 17.42
N ASN A 115 -7.02 13.52 16.81
CA ASN A 115 -7.45 14.90 17.06
C ASN A 115 -8.73 15.28 16.31
N VAL A 116 -8.99 14.65 15.15
CA VAL A 116 -10.13 15.02 14.29
C VAL A 116 -11.33 14.11 14.51
N ALA A 117 -11.11 12.82 14.79
CA ALA A 117 -12.18 11.82 14.83
C ALA A 117 -12.58 11.39 16.25
N PHE A 118 -11.82 11.79 17.28
CA PHE A 118 -12.03 11.43 18.68
C PHE A 118 -11.78 12.64 19.58
#